data_AF-A0A126V044-F1
#
_entry.id   AF-A0A126V044-F1
#
_cell.length_a   1.000
_cell.length_b   1.000
_cell.length_c   1.000
_cell.angle_alpha   90.00
_cell.angle_beta   90.00
_cell.angle_gamma   90.00
#
_symmetry.space_group_name_H-M   'P 1'
#
loop_
_entity.id
_entity.type
_entity.pdbx_description
1 polymer ?
#
loop_
_entity_poly.entity_id
_entity_poly.type
_entity_poly.pdbx_seq_one_letter_code
_entity_poly.pdbx_strand_id
1 'polypeptide(L)'
;MDQKLGVCLTSCGVLLGTMAQADCPVGQEAFTSCQIEGRNTEVFVCFDDQVATYRYGPIGGTPDLLLSDTVTHVDFEAWSGLGKAISETVTFYNGDFSYEVGGGFDRPFSEEEMELGPRRFGWIDVAQDGQSLSRLECIPDTVGYGWGGGIYDAKVVAGLVWDDYSKTWMGDVVTQTPILLSDDEGGCLVGPEFRLGGVAMGDPVATLHKLGSPEVSGVFLPDGREIDRVTAMGMDIDILNNLVIGMTATDQIWDMPSGLRVGLTRGEVIAILGRVPGGARPDADVFNAIVCSEAPQDVANWYAAIAFGPDKRVQSIKFISLAP
;
A
#
# COMPACT_ATOMS: atom_id res chain seq x y z
N MET A 1 49.04 -40.02 -56.58
CA MET A 1 49.12 -39.30 -55.30
C MET A 1 48.22 -38.08 -55.39
N ASP A 2 47.13 -38.18 -54.63
CA ASP A 2 46.36 -37.13 -53.95
C ASP A 2 45.37 -36.27 -54.75
N GLN A 3 44.14 -36.82 -54.83
CA GLN A 3 42.88 -36.08 -54.76
C GLN A 3 42.77 -35.33 -53.43
N LYS A 4 42.38 -34.06 -53.45
CA LYS A 4 41.81 -33.37 -52.27
C LYS A 4 40.39 -32.91 -52.58
N LEU A 5 39.43 -33.59 -51.94
CA LEU A 5 38.05 -33.14 -51.78
C LEU A 5 38.03 -31.86 -50.93
N GLY A 6 37.44 -30.78 -51.47
CA GLY A 6 37.01 -29.62 -50.69
C GLY A 6 35.59 -29.87 -50.19
N VAL A 7 35.45 -30.08 -48.88
CA VAL A 7 34.17 -30.28 -48.19
C VAL A 7 33.56 -28.92 -47.86
N CYS A 8 32.29 -28.74 -48.27
CA CYS A 8 31.42 -27.64 -47.87
C CYS A 8 31.20 -27.61 -46.35
N LEU A 9 31.37 -26.45 -45.72
CA LEU A 9 30.71 -26.15 -44.43
C LEU A 9 29.74 -25.00 -44.64
N THR A 10 28.48 -25.34 -44.91
CA THR A 10 27.33 -24.45 -44.74
C THR A 10 27.04 -24.35 -43.24
N SER A 11 27.41 -23.22 -42.64
CA SER A 11 27.05 -22.88 -41.27
C SER A 11 25.55 -22.53 -41.23
N CYS A 12 24.74 -23.45 -40.71
CA CYS A 12 23.32 -23.23 -40.44
C CYS A 12 23.23 -22.56 -39.05
N GLY A 13 23.08 -21.23 -39.03
CA GLY A 13 22.85 -20.49 -37.80
C GLY A 13 21.48 -20.84 -37.24
N VAL A 14 21.45 -21.60 -36.15
CA VAL A 14 20.24 -21.86 -35.38
C VAL A 14 19.91 -20.57 -34.62
N LEU A 15 18.94 -19.81 -35.12
CA LEU A 15 18.27 -18.75 -34.36
C LEU A 15 17.47 -19.44 -33.25
N LEU A 16 18.02 -19.43 -32.03
CA LEU A 16 17.27 -19.75 -30.82
C LEU A 16 16.26 -18.63 -30.59
N GLY A 17 15.06 -18.78 -31.14
CA GLY A 17 13.93 -17.95 -30.73
C GLY A 17 13.64 -18.25 -29.27
N THR A 18 13.84 -17.27 -28.39
CA THR A 18 13.28 -17.31 -27.04
C THR A 18 11.76 -17.33 -27.21
N MET A 19 11.12 -18.47 -26.95
CA MET A 19 9.67 -18.49 -26.82
C MET A 19 9.32 -17.55 -25.68
N ALA A 20 8.70 -16.41 -25.99
CA ALA A 20 8.05 -15.59 -24.99
C ALA A 20 7.03 -16.50 -24.28
N GLN A 21 7.23 -16.75 -22.99
CA GLN A 21 6.34 -17.62 -22.24
C GLN A 21 5.02 -16.88 -22.00
N ALA A 22 3.97 -17.45 -22.57
CA ALA A 22 2.55 -17.09 -22.42
C ALA A 22 1.98 -17.45 -21.03
N ASP A 23 2.85 -17.61 -20.05
CA ASP A 23 2.54 -18.20 -18.74
C ASP A 23 3.24 -17.40 -17.64
N CYS A 24 3.04 -17.82 -16.40
CA CYS A 24 3.78 -17.23 -15.28
C CYS A 24 5.31 -17.34 -15.47
N PRO A 25 6.08 -16.35 -14.96
CA PRO A 25 7.54 -16.44 -14.95
C PRO A 25 8.04 -17.76 -14.37
N VAL A 26 9.19 -18.24 -14.84
CA VAL A 26 9.77 -19.50 -14.36
C VAL A 26 9.91 -19.46 -12.83
N GLY A 27 9.30 -20.44 -12.16
CA GLY A 27 9.32 -20.56 -10.70
C GLY A 27 8.11 -19.96 -10.00
N GLN A 28 7.27 -19.20 -10.71
CA GLN A 28 6.01 -18.67 -10.21
C GLN A 28 4.82 -19.52 -10.65
N GLU A 29 3.77 -19.48 -9.85
CA GLU A 29 2.47 -20.05 -10.18
C GLU A 29 1.41 -18.96 -10.34
N ALA A 30 0.32 -19.28 -11.05
CA ALA A 30 -0.76 -18.34 -11.27
C ALA A 30 -1.65 -18.26 -10.03
N PHE A 31 -1.80 -17.07 -9.46
CA PHE A 31 -2.84 -16.76 -8.48
C PHE A 31 -4.19 -16.60 -9.20
N THR A 32 -4.24 -15.72 -10.20
CA THR A 32 -5.37 -15.61 -11.10
C THR A 32 -4.95 -15.22 -12.51
N SER A 33 -5.71 -15.65 -13.51
CA SER A 33 -5.50 -15.26 -14.90
C SER A 33 -6.82 -15.27 -15.67
N CYS A 34 -6.90 -14.46 -16.73
CA CYS A 34 -8.04 -14.50 -17.65
C CYS A 34 -7.76 -13.79 -18.98
N GLN A 35 -8.58 -14.07 -19.99
CA GLN A 35 -8.69 -13.24 -21.19
C GLN A 35 -9.75 -12.15 -20.97
N ILE A 36 -9.50 -10.97 -21.53
CA ILE A 36 -10.36 -9.80 -21.33
C ILE A 36 -11.46 -9.74 -22.39
N GLU A 37 -12.69 -9.56 -21.95
CA GLU A 37 -13.85 -9.51 -22.83
C GLU A 37 -13.72 -8.36 -23.85
N GLY A 38 -14.02 -8.67 -25.12
CA GLY A 38 -13.95 -7.70 -26.21
C GLY A 38 -12.54 -7.23 -26.57
N ARG A 39 -11.48 -7.86 -26.02
CA ARG A 39 -10.09 -7.53 -26.31
C ARG A 39 -9.29 -8.79 -26.65
N ASN A 40 -8.27 -8.65 -27.49
CA ASN A 40 -7.31 -9.73 -27.77
C ASN A 40 -6.15 -9.69 -26.76
N THR A 41 -6.47 -9.53 -25.48
CA THR A 41 -5.52 -9.35 -24.38
C THR A 41 -5.85 -10.27 -23.21
N GLU A 42 -4.85 -10.59 -22.42
CA GLU A 42 -4.96 -11.39 -21.19
C GLU A 42 -4.23 -10.73 -20.03
N VAL A 43 -4.57 -11.17 -18.83
CA VAL A 43 -3.90 -10.80 -17.59
C VAL A 43 -3.51 -12.04 -16.81
N PHE A 44 -2.34 -11.97 -16.18
CA PHE A 44 -1.90 -12.92 -15.18
C PHE A 44 -1.44 -12.16 -13.93
N VAL A 45 -1.87 -12.65 -12.77
CA VAL A 45 -1.21 -12.42 -11.50
C VAL A 45 -0.50 -13.70 -11.12
N CYS A 46 0.81 -13.63 -11.01
CA CYS A 46 1.67 -14.75 -10.66
C CYS A 46 2.37 -14.46 -9.34
N PHE A 47 2.82 -15.49 -8.64
CA PHE A 47 3.59 -15.32 -7.41
C PHE A 47 4.50 -16.51 -7.13
N ASP A 48 5.50 -16.27 -6.28
CA ASP A 48 6.26 -17.27 -5.54
C ASP A 48 6.26 -16.88 -4.05
N ASP A 49 7.21 -17.39 -3.26
CA ASP A 49 7.33 -17.07 -1.83
C ASP A 49 7.85 -15.66 -1.54
N GLN A 50 8.39 -14.96 -2.54
CA GLN A 50 9.06 -13.67 -2.39
C GLN A 50 8.38 -12.54 -3.16
N VAL A 51 7.91 -12.80 -4.38
CA VAL A 51 7.45 -11.78 -5.32
C VAL A 51 6.11 -12.17 -5.94
N ALA A 52 5.21 -11.19 -6.04
CA ALA A 52 4.03 -11.24 -6.90
C ALA A 52 4.29 -10.41 -8.17
N THR A 53 3.78 -10.86 -9.32
CA THR A 53 3.91 -10.16 -10.59
C THR A 53 2.55 -10.00 -11.28
N TYR A 54 2.37 -8.83 -11.88
CA TYR A 54 1.25 -8.51 -12.76
C TYR A 54 1.73 -8.48 -14.20
N ARG A 55 0.99 -9.13 -15.09
CA ARG A 55 1.29 -9.20 -16.52
C ARG A 55 0.02 -8.91 -17.30
N TYR A 56 0.04 -7.90 -18.16
CA TYR A 56 -1.04 -7.59 -19.08
C TYR A 56 -0.51 -7.40 -20.50
N GLY A 57 -1.15 -8.00 -21.50
CA GLY A 57 -0.75 -7.85 -22.89
C GLY A 57 -1.54 -8.75 -23.85
N PRO A 58 -1.07 -8.93 -25.10
CA PRO A 58 -1.73 -9.78 -26.09
C PRO A 58 -1.77 -11.25 -25.65
N ILE A 59 -2.85 -11.96 -26.02
CA ILE A 59 -3.00 -13.39 -25.71
C ILE A 59 -1.82 -14.19 -26.27
N GLY A 60 -1.13 -14.92 -25.39
CA GLY A 60 0.03 -15.73 -25.73
C GLY A 60 1.28 -14.92 -26.16
N GLY A 61 1.26 -13.61 -25.95
CA GLY A 61 2.28 -12.66 -26.41
C GLY A 61 3.24 -12.20 -25.32
N THR A 62 4.09 -11.24 -25.68
CA THR A 62 4.88 -10.49 -24.70
C THR A 62 3.97 -9.50 -23.96
N PRO A 63 4.03 -9.41 -22.63
CA PRO A 63 3.21 -8.45 -21.89
C PRO A 63 3.56 -7.01 -22.28
N ASP A 64 2.54 -6.19 -22.50
CA ASP A 64 2.67 -4.74 -22.71
C ASP A 64 2.99 -4.02 -21.40
N LEU A 65 2.53 -4.58 -20.27
CA LEU A 65 2.80 -4.08 -18.92
C LEU A 65 3.18 -5.25 -18.00
N LEU A 66 4.34 -5.12 -17.34
CA LEU A 66 4.86 -6.05 -16.35
C LEU A 66 5.19 -5.26 -15.09
N LEU A 67 4.54 -5.58 -13.97
CA LEU A 67 4.82 -5.01 -12.66
C LEU A 67 5.18 -6.14 -11.69
N SER A 68 5.96 -5.81 -10.66
CA SER A 68 6.37 -6.76 -9.63
C SER A 68 6.42 -6.06 -8.28
N ASP A 69 6.02 -6.76 -7.24
CA ASP A 69 6.12 -6.30 -5.86
C ASP A 69 6.41 -7.48 -4.94
N THR A 70 6.96 -7.24 -3.75
CA THR A 70 7.21 -8.35 -2.81
C THR A 70 5.89 -8.89 -2.29
N VAL A 71 5.84 -10.19 -2.00
CA VAL A 71 4.67 -10.83 -1.37
C VAL A 71 4.33 -10.15 -0.05
N THR A 72 5.33 -9.67 0.70
CA THR A 72 5.10 -8.94 1.94
C THR A 72 4.48 -7.55 1.75
N HIS A 73 4.76 -6.90 0.62
CA HIS A 73 4.34 -5.53 0.37
C HIS A 73 3.04 -5.42 -0.43
N VAL A 74 2.87 -6.26 -1.46
CA VAL A 74 1.75 -6.22 -2.42
C VAL A 74 0.39 -6.15 -1.71
N ASP A 75 -0.51 -5.29 -2.18
CA ASP A 75 -1.86 -5.15 -1.62
C ASP A 75 -2.71 -6.34 -2.09
N PHE A 76 -2.90 -7.29 -1.19
CA PHE A 76 -3.75 -8.46 -1.40
C PHE A 76 -4.88 -8.41 -0.37
N GLU A 77 -6.11 -8.46 -0.86
CA GLU A 77 -7.30 -8.50 -0.02
C GLU A 77 -7.94 -9.89 -0.12
N ALA A 78 -7.96 -10.57 1.02
CA ALA A 78 -8.58 -11.88 1.15
C ALA A 78 -10.11 -11.77 1.13
N TRP A 79 -10.78 -12.87 0.77
CA TRP A 79 -12.23 -12.91 0.81
C TRP A 79 -12.72 -12.70 2.25
N SER A 80 -13.69 -11.79 2.44
CA SER A 80 -14.25 -11.43 3.76
C SER A 80 -15.01 -12.56 4.46
N GLY A 81 -15.17 -13.73 3.83
CA GLY A 81 -15.98 -14.84 4.35
C GLY A 81 -17.50 -14.63 4.20
N LEU A 82 -17.93 -13.51 3.62
CA LEU A 82 -19.33 -13.14 3.47
C LEU A 82 -19.79 -13.17 2.00
N GLY A 83 -21.04 -13.55 1.79
CA GLY A 83 -21.69 -13.50 0.47
C GLY A 83 -21.50 -14.76 -0.39
N LYS A 84 -22.26 -14.88 -1.48
CA LYS A 84 -22.23 -16.04 -2.39
C LYS A 84 -20.95 -16.10 -3.23
N ALA A 85 -20.48 -14.94 -3.65
CA ALA A 85 -19.25 -14.73 -4.37
C ALA A 85 -18.05 -14.89 -3.44
N ILE A 86 -17.19 -15.86 -3.73
CA ILE A 86 -15.85 -15.94 -3.17
C ILE A 86 -14.92 -15.23 -4.15
N SER A 87 -14.27 -14.17 -3.70
CA SER A 87 -13.32 -13.42 -4.52
C SER A 87 -12.20 -12.84 -3.67
N GLU A 88 -11.04 -12.75 -4.27
CA GLU A 88 -9.84 -12.13 -3.71
C GLU A 88 -9.27 -11.17 -4.74
N THR A 89 -8.57 -10.13 -4.28
CA THR A 89 -7.98 -9.11 -5.15
C THR A 89 -6.50 -8.92 -4.85
N VAL A 90 -5.74 -8.59 -5.89
CA VAL A 90 -4.34 -8.17 -5.78
C VAL A 90 -4.17 -6.87 -6.56
N THR A 91 -3.63 -5.85 -5.92
CA THR A 91 -3.41 -4.53 -6.51
C THR A 91 -1.94 -4.24 -6.65
N PHE A 92 -1.55 -3.83 -7.86
CA PHE A 92 -0.20 -3.37 -8.20
C PHE A 92 -0.22 -1.88 -8.48
N TYR A 93 0.79 -1.16 -8.01
CA TYR A 93 0.91 0.29 -8.14
C TYR A 93 2.05 0.67 -9.10
N ASN A 94 1.84 1.71 -9.90
CA ASN A 94 2.84 2.28 -10.80
C ASN A 94 2.69 3.81 -10.82
N GLY A 95 3.38 4.48 -9.91
CA GLY A 95 3.16 5.90 -9.64
C GLY A 95 1.74 6.14 -9.14
N ASP A 96 1.02 7.07 -9.77
CA ASP A 96 -0.36 7.43 -9.39
C ASP A 96 -1.40 6.41 -9.86
N PHE A 97 -1.01 5.42 -10.68
CA PHE A 97 -1.89 4.38 -11.20
C PHE A 97 -1.90 3.13 -10.34
N SER A 98 -3.06 2.50 -10.22
CA SER A 98 -3.22 1.17 -9.64
C SER A 98 -3.96 0.22 -10.58
N TYR A 99 -3.63 -1.07 -10.47
CA TYR A 99 -4.18 -2.18 -11.25
C TYR A 99 -4.64 -3.26 -10.29
N GLU A 100 -5.90 -3.18 -9.84
CA GLU A 100 -6.53 -4.21 -9.02
C GLU A 100 -7.00 -5.34 -9.92
N VAL A 101 -6.51 -6.55 -9.71
CA VAL A 101 -6.98 -7.75 -10.39
C VAL A 101 -7.79 -8.59 -9.41
N GLY A 102 -9.05 -8.83 -9.76
CA GLY A 102 -9.94 -9.70 -8.99
C GLY A 102 -10.18 -11.03 -9.69
N GLY A 103 -10.14 -12.10 -8.91
CA GLY A 103 -10.50 -13.45 -9.34
C GLY A 103 -11.51 -14.07 -8.36
N GLY A 104 -12.54 -14.73 -8.88
CA GLY A 104 -13.58 -15.28 -8.03
C GLY A 104 -14.52 -16.28 -8.68
N PHE A 105 -15.40 -16.83 -7.87
CA PHE A 105 -16.54 -17.61 -8.34
C PHE A 105 -17.73 -17.53 -7.38
N ASP A 106 -18.93 -17.75 -7.93
CA ASP A 106 -20.15 -17.92 -7.16
C ASP A 106 -20.29 -19.35 -6.66
N ARG A 107 -20.52 -19.50 -5.35
CA ARG A 107 -20.85 -20.79 -4.75
C ARG A 107 -22.25 -21.24 -5.18
N PRO A 108 -22.44 -22.48 -5.67
CA PRO A 108 -23.77 -22.99 -5.95
C PRO A 108 -24.53 -23.28 -4.64
N PHE A 109 -25.80 -22.87 -4.56
CA PHE A 109 -26.68 -23.12 -3.40
C PHE A 109 -27.96 -23.90 -3.72
N SER A 110 -28.35 -24.01 -5.00
CA SER A 110 -29.46 -24.85 -5.45
C SER A 110 -28.96 -26.12 -6.17
N GLU A 111 -29.80 -27.16 -6.27
CA GLU A 111 -29.48 -28.37 -7.06
C GLU A 111 -29.14 -28.02 -8.51
N GLU A 112 -29.91 -27.13 -9.14
CA GLU A 112 -29.65 -26.64 -10.51
C GLU A 112 -28.29 -25.94 -10.62
N GLU A 113 -27.92 -25.11 -9.63
CA GLU A 113 -26.61 -24.46 -9.62
C GLU A 113 -25.47 -25.45 -9.38
N MET A 114 -25.70 -26.48 -8.57
CA MET A 114 -24.71 -27.53 -8.33
C MET A 114 -24.41 -28.34 -9.59
N GLU A 115 -25.40 -28.54 -10.46
CA GLU A 115 -25.21 -29.21 -11.77
C GLU A 115 -24.40 -28.35 -12.75
N LEU A 116 -24.55 -27.02 -12.71
CA LEU A 116 -23.80 -26.09 -13.55
C LEU A 116 -22.37 -25.84 -13.07
N GLY A 117 -22.08 -26.16 -11.80
CA GLY A 117 -20.79 -25.90 -11.18
C GLY A 117 -20.59 -24.41 -10.83
N PRO A 118 -19.42 -24.07 -10.25
CA PRO A 118 -19.13 -22.70 -9.83
C PRO A 118 -19.00 -21.76 -11.03
N ARG A 119 -19.74 -20.65 -11.02
CA ARG A 119 -19.65 -19.61 -12.05
C ARG A 119 -18.48 -18.69 -11.74
N ARG A 120 -17.45 -18.73 -12.57
CA ARG A 120 -16.24 -17.92 -12.39
C ARG A 120 -16.42 -16.51 -12.93
N PHE A 121 -15.72 -15.57 -12.35
CA PHE A 121 -15.65 -14.19 -12.80
C PHE A 121 -14.30 -13.60 -12.43
N GLY A 122 -13.90 -12.55 -13.14
CA GLY A 122 -12.68 -11.82 -12.85
C GLY A 122 -12.72 -10.45 -13.52
N TRP A 123 -11.87 -9.54 -13.04
CA TRP A 123 -11.79 -8.19 -13.56
C TRP A 123 -10.40 -7.59 -13.36
N ILE A 124 -10.15 -6.49 -14.07
CA ILE A 124 -9.11 -5.54 -13.75
C ILE A 124 -9.77 -4.19 -13.52
N ASP A 125 -9.59 -3.58 -12.34
CA ASP A 125 -9.91 -2.18 -12.10
C ASP A 125 -8.64 -1.35 -12.22
N VAL A 126 -8.64 -0.38 -13.14
CA VAL A 126 -7.54 0.56 -13.35
C VAL A 126 -7.97 1.89 -12.75
N ALA A 127 -7.22 2.36 -11.76
CA ALA A 127 -7.48 3.64 -11.10
C ALA A 127 -6.28 4.58 -11.20
N GLN A 128 -6.55 5.87 -11.03
CA GLN A 128 -5.55 6.92 -10.85
C GLN A 128 -5.90 7.72 -9.60
N ASP A 129 -4.94 7.92 -8.70
CA ASP A 129 -5.15 8.62 -7.41
C ASP A 129 -6.34 8.03 -6.61
N GLY A 130 -6.50 6.70 -6.67
CA GLY A 130 -7.60 5.98 -6.03
C GLY A 130 -8.97 6.11 -6.73
N GLN A 131 -9.06 6.85 -7.84
CA GLN A 131 -10.29 6.98 -8.63
C GLN A 131 -10.30 6.01 -9.81
N SER A 132 -11.28 5.09 -9.83
CA SER A 132 -11.44 4.13 -10.93
C SER A 132 -11.65 4.85 -12.26
N LEU A 133 -10.76 4.56 -13.23
CA LEU A 133 -10.79 5.10 -14.59
C LEU A 133 -11.50 4.14 -15.55
N SER A 134 -11.27 2.84 -15.37
CA SER A 134 -11.80 1.81 -16.24
C SER A 134 -11.81 0.47 -15.53
N ARG A 135 -12.86 -0.31 -15.78
CA ARG A 135 -12.96 -1.71 -15.37
C ARG A 135 -13.02 -2.61 -16.60
N LEU A 136 -12.19 -3.65 -16.62
CA LEU A 136 -12.09 -4.63 -17.69
C LEU A 136 -12.60 -5.97 -17.16
N GLU A 137 -13.65 -6.50 -17.75
CA GLU A 137 -14.23 -7.78 -17.33
C GLU A 137 -13.54 -8.95 -18.04
N CYS A 138 -13.34 -10.04 -17.31
CA CYS A 138 -12.80 -11.29 -17.85
C CYS A 138 -13.88 -12.09 -18.59
N ILE A 139 -13.48 -12.86 -19.61
CA ILE A 139 -14.31 -13.93 -20.16
C ILE A 139 -14.40 -15.04 -19.11
N PRO A 140 -15.60 -15.37 -18.57
CA PRO A 140 -15.77 -16.29 -17.44
C PRO A 140 -15.07 -17.65 -17.61
N ASP A 141 -15.15 -18.25 -18.79
CA ASP A 141 -14.59 -19.57 -19.09
C ASP A 141 -13.06 -19.60 -19.14
N THR A 142 -12.42 -18.42 -19.16
CA THR A 142 -10.96 -18.28 -19.19
C THR A 142 -10.37 -17.96 -17.81
N VAL A 143 -11.23 -17.74 -16.80
CA VAL A 143 -10.78 -17.35 -15.46
C VAL A 143 -10.11 -18.54 -14.76
N GLY A 144 -8.79 -18.49 -14.64
CA GLY A 144 -8.02 -19.30 -13.71
C GLY A 144 -8.07 -18.66 -12.32
N TYR A 145 -8.67 -19.33 -11.34
CA TYR A 145 -8.64 -18.91 -9.93
C TYR A 145 -8.83 -20.14 -9.04
N GLY A 146 -7.87 -20.41 -8.17
CA GLY A 146 -7.94 -21.44 -7.15
C GLY A 146 -8.14 -20.79 -5.80
N TRP A 147 -9.39 -20.73 -5.32
CA TRP A 147 -9.64 -20.22 -3.97
C TRP A 147 -8.95 -21.10 -2.93
N GLY A 148 -8.35 -20.44 -1.94
CA GLY A 148 -7.66 -21.10 -0.83
C GLY A 148 -6.19 -21.31 -1.16
N GLY A 149 -5.33 -20.68 -0.37
CA GLY A 149 -3.89 -20.74 -0.49
C GLY A 149 -3.29 -19.61 -1.32
N GLY A 150 -2.10 -19.86 -1.87
CA GLY A 150 -1.39 -18.93 -2.74
C GLY A 150 -0.81 -17.71 -2.03
N ILE A 151 -1.16 -16.49 -2.46
CA ILE A 151 -0.60 -15.25 -1.89
C ILE A 151 -0.95 -15.12 -0.39
N TYR A 152 -2.12 -15.59 0.03
CA TYR A 152 -2.49 -15.64 1.45
C TYR A 152 -1.46 -16.45 2.26
N ASP A 153 -1.20 -17.68 1.83
CA ASP A 153 -0.27 -18.58 2.52
C ASP A 153 1.16 -18.04 2.47
N ALA A 154 1.57 -17.46 1.34
CA ALA A 154 2.88 -16.85 1.19
C ALA A 154 3.07 -15.67 2.17
N LYS A 155 2.04 -14.83 2.38
CA LYS A 155 2.05 -13.76 3.39
C LYS A 155 2.09 -14.30 4.82
N VAL A 156 1.33 -15.36 5.12
CA VAL A 156 1.37 -16.02 6.45
C VAL A 156 2.74 -16.62 6.73
N VAL A 157 3.36 -17.30 5.75
CA VAL A 157 4.73 -17.84 5.85
C VAL A 157 5.76 -16.72 6.07
N ALA A 158 5.53 -15.55 5.48
CA ALA A 158 6.34 -14.36 5.70
C ALA A 158 6.10 -13.68 7.07
N GLY A 159 5.27 -14.26 7.93
CA GLY A 159 4.99 -13.76 9.28
C GLY A 159 3.92 -12.67 9.34
N LEU A 160 3.15 -12.46 8.27
CA LEU A 160 2.07 -11.48 8.26
C LEU A 160 0.75 -12.10 8.74
N VAL A 161 -0.07 -11.27 9.37
CA VAL A 161 -1.41 -11.62 9.82
C VAL A 161 -2.44 -10.72 9.15
N TRP A 162 -3.49 -11.32 8.58
CA TRP A 162 -4.61 -10.56 8.04
C TRP A 162 -5.44 -9.94 9.17
N ASP A 163 -5.62 -8.62 9.12
CA ASP A 163 -6.55 -7.90 9.98
C ASP A 163 -7.84 -7.58 9.22
N ASP A 164 -8.90 -8.33 9.54
CA ASP A 164 -10.20 -8.13 8.91
C ASP A 164 -10.86 -6.79 9.28
N TYR A 165 -10.44 -6.18 10.39
CA TYR A 165 -10.98 -4.91 10.86
C TYR A 165 -10.53 -3.73 9.98
N SER A 166 -9.24 -3.64 9.66
CA SER A 166 -8.66 -2.60 8.79
C SER A 166 -8.56 -3.00 7.32
N LYS A 167 -8.82 -4.28 6.99
CA LYS A 167 -8.58 -4.88 5.67
C LYS A 167 -7.14 -4.72 5.20
N THR A 168 -6.20 -4.95 6.10
CA THR A 168 -4.76 -4.88 5.80
C THR A 168 -3.99 -6.05 6.42
N TRP A 169 -2.81 -6.32 5.86
CA TRP A 169 -1.85 -7.25 6.45
C TRP A 169 -0.97 -6.52 7.46
N MET A 170 -0.73 -7.15 8.60
CA MET A 170 0.12 -6.62 9.67
C MET A 170 1.34 -7.52 9.86
N GLY A 171 2.52 -6.93 10.05
CA GLY A 171 3.69 -7.65 10.52
C GLY A 171 3.78 -7.70 12.05
N ASP A 172 4.98 -7.95 12.55
CA ASP A 172 5.33 -7.93 13.99
C ASP A 172 5.34 -6.50 14.56
N VAL A 173 4.17 -5.86 14.62
CA VAL A 173 3.95 -4.57 15.32
C VAL A 173 3.32 -4.81 16.70
N VAL A 174 2.96 -6.07 17.01
CA VAL A 174 2.02 -6.48 18.08
C VAL A 174 2.64 -6.54 19.48
N THR A 175 3.70 -5.78 19.79
CA THR A 175 4.37 -5.88 21.12
C THR A 175 4.38 -4.60 21.95
N GLN A 176 3.74 -3.53 21.50
CA GLN A 176 3.74 -2.26 22.25
C GLN A 176 2.46 -2.03 23.05
N THR A 177 2.59 -1.25 24.13
CA THR A 177 1.42 -0.77 24.88
C THR A 177 0.72 0.29 24.05
N PRO A 178 -0.61 0.20 23.84
CA PRO A 178 -1.38 1.20 23.13
C PRO A 178 -1.10 2.63 23.60
N ILE A 179 -0.92 3.56 22.65
CA ILE A 179 -0.57 4.95 22.98
C ILE A 179 -1.78 5.89 23.07
N LEU A 180 -2.96 5.50 22.57
CA LEU A 180 -4.18 6.31 22.76
C LEU A 180 -4.76 6.09 24.16
N LEU A 181 -4.67 7.12 25.00
CA LEU A 181 -5.32 7.12 26.30
C LEU A 181 -6.83 7.30 26.16
N SER A 182 -7.61 6.69 27.04
CA SER A 182 -9.07 6.81 27.05
C SER A 182 -9.50 8.20 27.49
N ASP A 183 -10.14 8.94 26.57
CA ASP A 183 -11.03 10.06 26.85
C ASP A 183 -12.43 9.74 26.30
N ASP A 184 -13.41 10.59 26.60
CA ASP A 184 -14.81 10.39 26.24
C ASP A 184 -15.07 10.50 24.71
N GLU A 185 -14.05 10.83 23.89
CA GLU A 185 -14.18 11.16 22.45
C GLU A 185 -13.15 10.45 21.55
N GLY A 186 -12.91 9.15 21.78
CA GLY A 186 -12.17 8.33 20.83
C GLY A 186 -10.65 8.32 21.01
N GLY A 187 -10.12 9.04 22.00
CA GLY A 187 -8.74 8.96 22.48
C GLY A 187 -7.85 10.11 22.10
N CYS A 188 -6.85 10.31 22.97
CA CYS A 188 -5.84 11.34 22.83
C CYS A 188 -4.42 10.76 22.89
N LEU A 189 -3.48 11.47 22.27
CA LEU A 189 -2.05 11.19 22.34
C LEU A 189 -1.40 11.97 23.48
N VAL A 190 -0.44 11.36 24.17
CA VAL A 190 0.36 12.08 25.17
C VAL A 190 1.35 13.01 24.47
N GLY A 191 1.64 14.17 25.07
CA GLY A 191 2.57 15.17 24.52
C GLY A 191 3.91 14.62 24.02
N PRO A 192 4.55 13.64 24.69
CA PRO A 192 5.77 13.02 24.19
C PRO A 192 5.68 12.38 22.81
N GLU A 193 4.50 11.97 22.32
CA GLU A 193 4.32 11.38 21.00
C GLU A 193 4.37 12.41 19.85
N PHE A 194 4.25 13.71 20.16
CA PHE A 194 4.34 14.79 19.17
C PHE A 194 5.80 15.10 18.80
N ARG A 195 6.53 14.06 18.37
CA ARG A 195 7.91 14.14 17.88
C ARG A 195 8.08 13.31 16.62
N LEU A 196 8.95 13.76 15.73
CA LEU A 196 9.35 13.00 14.55
C LEU A 196 10.87 13.03 14.43
N GLY A 197 11.51 11.86 14.41
CA GLY A 197 12.97 11.72 14.34
C GLY A 197 13.73 12.53 15.40
N GLY A 198 13.13 12.68 16.59
CA GLY A 198 13.70 13.40 17.72
C GLY A 198 13.42 14.90 17.78
N VAL A 199 12.79 15.51 16.78
CA VAL A 199 12.30 16.90 16.84
C VAL A 199 10.92 16.93 17.48
N ALA A 200 10.73 17.74 18.52
CA ALA A 200 9.45 17.90 19.19
C ALA A 200 8.69 19.16 18.75
N MET A 201 7.36 19.09 18.78
CA MET A 201 6.53 20.29 18.76
C MET A 201 6.93 21.22 19.91
N GLY A 202 7.00 22.52 19.64
CA GLY A 202 7.45 23.54 20.61
C GLY A 202 8.97 23.61 20.82
N ASP A 203 9.78 22.79 20.13
CA ASP A 203 11.23 22.92 20.23
C ASP A 203 11.72 24.29 19.71
N PRO A 204 12.73 24.91 20.34
CA PRO A 204 13.35 26.11 19.81
C PRO A 204 14.10 25.83 18.51
N VAL A 205 14.06 26.74 17.54
CA VAL A 205 14.75 26.58 16.24
C VAL A 205 16.25 26.25 16.36
N ALA A 206 16.90 26.68 17.45
CA ALA A 206 18.32 26.39 17.71
C ALA A 206 18.61 24.87 17.80
N THR A 207 17.61 24.04 18.14
CA THR A 207 17.76 22.58 18.16
C THR A 207 17.85 21.99 16.75
N LEU A 208 17.38 22.70 15.73
CA LEU A 208 17.30 22.25 14.34
C LEU A 208 18.57 22.48 13.51
N HIS A 209 19.65 22.99 14.11
CA HIS A 209 20.89 23.37 13.40
C HIS A 209 21.52 22.25 12.54
N LYS A 210 21.18 20.98 12.79
CA LYS A 210 21.64 19.83 12.00
C LYS A 210 20.76 19.54 10.77
N LEU A 211 19.55 20.06 10.74
CA LEU A 211 18.55 19.80 9.70
C LEU A 211 18.55 20.88 8.62
N GLY A 212 18.95 22.10 8.96
CA GLY A 212 19.03 23.21 8.02
C GLY A 212 18.90 24.55 8.71
N SER A 213 18.92 25.61 7.92
CA SER A 213 18.53 26.95 8.36
C SER A 213 17.07 27.21 7.94
N PRO A 214 16.26 27.89 8.76
CA PRO A 214 14.91 28.27 8.36
C PRO A 214 14.92 29.22 7.18
N GLU A 215 13.99 29.03 6.26
CA GLU A 215 13.73 29.89 5.11
C GLU A 215 12.29 30.37 5.14
N VAL A 216 12.01 31.53 4.56
CA VAL A 216 10.63 32.04 4.45
C VAL A 216 9.78 31.08 3.61
N SER A 217 8.69 30.60 4.18
CA SER A 217 7.85 29.58 3.53
C SER A 217 6.85 30.18 2.52
N GLY A 218 6.56 31.48 2.61
CA GLY A 218 5.44 32.11 1.90
C GLY A 218 4.06 31.66 2.41
N VAL A 219 3.99 30.90 3.50
CA VAL A 219 2.75 30.52 4.19
C VAL A 219 2.46 31.54 5.29
N PHE A 220 1.22 32.04 5.29
CA PHE A 220 0.74 33.03 6.25
C PHE A 220 -0.36 32.46 7.12
N LEU A 221 -0.28 32.72 8.41
CA LEU A 221 -1.38 32.49 9.33
C LEU A 221 -2.56 33.44 9.03
N PRO A 222 -3.79 33.11 9.50
CA PRO A 222 -4.95 33.98 9.33
C PRO A 222 -4.78 35.40 9.91
N ASP A 223 -3.88 35.57 10.87
CA ASP A 223 -3.54 36.86 11.49
C ASP A 223 -2.46 37.65 10.70
N GLY A 224 -1.97 37.11 9.58
CA GLY A 224 -1.00 37.73 8.69
C GLY A 224 0.46 37.50 9.06
N ARG A 225 0.77 36.73 10.12
CA ARG A 225 2.16 36.32 10.42
C ARG A 225 2.66 35.31 9.40
N GLU A 226 3.88 35.50 8.92
CA GLU A 226 4.56 34.56 8.03
C GLU A 226 5.26 33.47 8.83
N ILE A 227 5.25 32.25 8.29
CA ILE A 227 5.91 31.08 8.88
C ILE A 227 7.27 30.88 8.20
N ASP A 228 8.29 30.58 8.99
CA ASP A 228 9.57 30.07 8.49
C ASP A 228 9.50 28.54 8.39
N ARG A 229 10.19 27.94 7.41
CA ARG A 229 10.23 26.49 7.20
C ARG A 229 11.64 25.96 7.09
N VAL A 230 11.88 24.79 7.67
CA VAL A 230 13.04 23.95 7.40
C VAL A 230 12.57 22.70 6.66
N THR A 231 13.14 22.41 5.50
CA THR A 231 12.86 21.18 4.74
C THR A 231 14.09 20.28 4.75
N ALA A 232 13.92 19.02 5.14
CA ALA A 232 14.98 18.03 5.16
C ALA A 232 14.44 16.62 4.90
N MET A 233 14.88 15.97 3.81
CA MET A 233 14.62 14.54 3.53
C MET A 233 13.15 14.13 3.74
N GLY A 234 12.20 14.82 3.09
CA GLY A 234 10.78 14.52 3.23
C GLY A 234 10.15 14.94 4.57
N MET A 235 10.83 15.77 5.36
CA MET A 235 10.27 16.48 6.51
C MET A 235 10.18 17.98 6.19
N ASP A 236 9.01 18.56 6.43
CA ASP A 236 8.83 20.01 6.53
C ASP A 236 8.56 20.37 7.99
N ILE A 237 9.29 21.35 8.53
CA ILE A 237 9.15 21.86 9.90
C ILE A 237 8.78 23.34 9.83
N ASP A 238 7.59 23.67 10.31
CA ASP A 238 7.05 25.03 10.36
C ASP A 238 7.39 25.70 11.69
N ILE A 239 7.89 26.92 11.61
CA ILE A 239 8.47 27.66 12.72
C ILE A 239 7.83 29.04 12.79
N LEU A 240 7.45 29.42 14.01
CA LEU A 240 6.92 30.74 14.31
C LEU A 240 7.43 31.19 15.67
N ASN A 241 7.81 32.47 15.79
CA ASN A 241 8.36 33.02 17.03
C ASN A 241 9.49 32.16 17.62
N ASN A 242 10.35 31.61 16.76
CA ASN A 242 11.50 30.77 17.14
C ASN A 242 11.14 29.39 17.74
N LEU A 243 9.89 28.93 17.57
CA LEU A 243 9.38 27.65 18.05
C LEU A 243 8.80 26.82 16.91
N VAL A 244 8.94 25.50 16.98
CA VAL A 244 8.28 24.55 16.07
C VAL A 244 6.77 24.56 16.33
N ILE A 245 5.99 24.90 15.31
CA ILE A 245 4.52 24.96 15.38
C ILE A 245 3.82 23.96 14.45
N GLY A 246 4.58 23.31 13.57
CA GLY A 246 4.06 22.25 12.71
C GLY A 246 5.18 21.39 12.13
N MET A 247 4.84 20.15 11.79
CA MET A 247 5.73 19.22 11.12
C MET A 247 4.93 18.37 10.13
N THR A 248 5.51 18.03 8.99
CA THR A 248 4.95 17.08 8.02
C THR A 248 6.05 16.14 7.54
N ALA A 249 5.91 14.86 7.84
CA ALA A 249 6.78 13.80 7.33
C ALA A 249 6.10 13.02 6.20
N THR A 250 6.86 12.79 5.12
CA THR A 250 6.51 11.92 3.99
C THR A 250 7.57 10.84 3.73
N ASP A 251 8.55 10.71 4.61
CA ASP A 251 9.60 9.69 4.56
C ASP A 251 9.63 8.87 5.85
N GLN A 252 9.93 7.57 5.73
CA GLN A 252 9.93 6.59 6.81
C GLN A 252 11.03 6.80 7.86
N ILE A 253 12.07 7.60 7.56
CA ILE A 253 13.15 7.88 8.53
C ILE A 253 12.68 8.70 9.73
N TRP A 254 11.48 9.30 9.63
CA TRP A 254 10.89 10.17 10.64
C TRP A 254 9.81 9.42 11.42
N ASP A 255 10.21 8.69 12.46
CA ASP A 255 9.30 7.96 13.32
C ASP A 255 8.91 8.76 14.58
N MET A 256 7.68 8.51 15.03
CA MET A 256 7.23 8.86 16.37
C MET A 256 7.93 7.98 17.41
N PRO A 257 7.96 8.37 18.71
CA PRO A 257 8.55 7.52 19.75
C PRO A 257 7.94 6.12 19.88
N SER A 258 6.66 5.97 19.53
CA SER A 258 5.97 4.70 19.38
C SER A 258 6.43 3.87 18.15
N GLY A 259 7.23 4.44 17.26
CA GLY A 259 7.64 3.81 16.01
C GLY A 259 6.63 3.98 14.87
N LEU A 260 5.54 4.72 15.08
CA LEU A 260 4.60 5.12 14.02
C LEU A 260 5.35 5.97 12.99
N ARG A 261 5.32 5.53 11.72
CA ARG A 261 6.07 6.13 10.61
C ARG A 261 5.37 5.93 9.28
N VAL A 262 5.83 6.65 8.26
CA VAL A 262 5.42 6.47 6.86
C VAL A 262 5.69 5.03 6.41
N GLY A 263 4.76 4.45 5.64
CA GLY A 263 4.84 3.08 5.09
C GLY A 263 4.15 1.99 5.92
N LEU A 264 3.79 2.25 7.19
CA LEU A 264 3.01 1.31 8.01
C LEU A 264 1.60 1.11 7.42
N THR A 265 1.07 -0.10 7.51
CA THR A 265 -0.32 -0.34 7.10
C THR A 265 -1.31 0.25 8.10
N ARG A 266 -2.55 0.46 7.67
CA ARG A 266 -3.62 0.94 8.54
C ARG A 266 -3.82 0.05 9.78
N GLY A 267 -3.76 -1.27 9.63
CA GLY A 267 -3.83 -2.22 10.75
C GLY A 267 -2.67 -2.06 11.72
N GLU A 268 -1.44 -1.89 11.23
CA GLU A 268 -0.26 -1.64 12.08
C GLU A 268 -0.39 -0.33 12.87
N VAL A 269 -0.91 0.73 12.23
CA VAL A 269 -1.20 2.00 12.92
C VAL A 269 -2.26 1.78 14.01
N ILE A 270 -3.36 1.09 13.70
CA ILE A 270 -4.41 0.80 14.70
C ILE A 270 -3.84 -0.03 15.85
N ALA A 271 -2.94 -0.98 15.58
CA ALA A 271 -2.29 -1.78 16.62
C ALA A 271 -1.42 -0.92 17.56
N ILE A 272 -0.62 0.01 17.02
CA ILE A 272 0.19 0.95 17.82
C ILE A 272 -0.71 1.88 18.65
N LEU A 273 -1.75 2.43 18.03
CA LEU A 273 -2.71 3.30 18.70
C LEU A 273 -3.58 2.55 19.71
N GLY A 274 -3.80 1.25 19.49
CA GLY A 274 -4.74 0.35 20.19
C GLY A 274 -6.21 0.50 19.80
N ARG A 275 -6.57 1.56 19.07
CA ARG A 275 -7.89 1.79 18.47
C ARG A 275 -7.82 2.88 17.41
N VAL A 276 -8.91 3.04 16.66
CA VAL A 276 -9.06 4.17 15.72
C VAL A 276 -9.36 5.46 16.50
N PRO A 277 -8.61 6.55 16.30
CA PRO A 277 -8.85 7.80 17.02
C PRO A 277 -10.07 8.55 16.48
N GLY A 278 -10.69 9.36 17.34
CA GLY A 278 -11.81 10.24 16.98
C GLY A 278 -13.06 9.54 16.43
N GLY A 279 -13.21 8.23 16.69
CA GLY A 279 -14.35 7.45 16.21
C GLY A 279 -14.41 7.27 14.68
N ALA A 280 -13.30 7.51 13.97
CA ALA A 280 -13.23 7.27 12.54
C ALA A 280 -13.45 5.79 12.20
N ARG A 281 -13.76 5.51 10.93
CA ARG A 281 -13.84 4.13 10.47
C ARG A 281 -12.43 3.52 10.34
N PRO A 282 -12.28 2.21 10.50
CA PRO A 282 -10.98 1.54 10.41
C PRO A 282 -10.38 1.52 9.02
N ASP A 283 -11.13 1.94 8.00
CA ASP A 283 -10.75 2.04 6.59
C ASP A 283 -10.59 3.50 6.14
N ALA A 284 -10.66 4.47 7.05
CA ALA A 284 -10.59 5.89 6.71
C ALA A 284 -9.22 6.28 6.12
N ASP A 285 -9.23 7.29 5.25
CA ASP A 285 -8.04 7.81 4.59
C ASP A 285 -7.17 8.66 5.52
N VAL A 286 -7.72 9.14 6.64
CA VAL A 286 -6.98 9.92 7.63
C VAL A 286 -7.44 9.56 9.04
N PHE A 287 -6.46 9.35 9.92
CA PHE A 287 -6.67 9.28 11.36
C PHE A 287 -6.21 10.56 12.03
N ASN A 288 -7.07 11.09 12.90
CA ASN A 288 -6.89 12.38 13.52
C ASN A 288 -6.92 12.22 15.03
N ALA A 289 -5.88 12.68 15.72
CA ALA A 289 -5.75 12.57 17.17
C ALA A 289 -5.33 13.91 17.77
N ILE A 290 -5.93 14.23 18.91
CA ILE A 290 -5.57 15.42 19.70
C ILE A 290 -4.59 15.07 20.82
N VAL A 291 -3.88 16.05 21.34
CA VAL A 291 -3.14 15.87 22.59
C VAL A 291 -4.09 15.75 23.78
N CYS A 292 -3.73 14.95 24.79
CA CYS A 292 -4.53 14.79 26.00
C CYS A 292 -4.67 16.09 26.79
N SER A 293 -5.85 16.34 27.34
CA SER A 293 -6.23 17.57 28.05
C SER A 293 -5.44 17.86 29.34
N GLU A 294 -4.75 16.86 29.89
CA GLU A 294 -3.82 17.03 31.03
C GLU A 294 -2.51 17.72 30.62
N ALA A 295 -2.31 17.98 29.34
CA ALA A 295 -1.14 18.68 28.85
C ALA A 295 -1.22 20.18 29.21
N PRO A 296 -0.07 20.84 29.46
CA PRO A 296 0.00 22.28 29.70
C PRO A 296 -0.78 23.11 28.66
N GLN A 297 -1.37 24.25 29.06
CA GLN A 297 -2.23 25.06 28.17
C GLN A 297 -1.54 25.55 26.89
N ASP A 298 -0.22 25.67 26.92
CA ASP A 298 0.66 26.01 25.80
C ASP A 298 0.81 24.89 24.75
N VAL A 299 0.40 23.66 25.06
CA VAL A 299 0.43 22.52 24.15
C VAL A 299 -0.95 21.94 23.83
N ALA A 300 -2.00 22.35 24.57
CA ALA A 300 -3.37 21.81 24.49
C ALA A 300 -4.06 21.89 23.11
N ASN A 301 -3.44 22.57 22.14
CA ASN A 301 -3.97 22.77 20.80
C ASN A 301 -3.21 21.96 19.72
N TRP A 302 -2.38 21.00 20.13
CA TRP A 302 -1.67 20.13 19.20
C TRP A 302 -2.54 19.03 18.65
N TYR A 303 -2.35 18.77 17.37
CA TYR A 303 -3.14 17.84 16.58
C TYR A 303 -2.23 17.03 15.67
N ALA A 304 -2.51 15.73 15.56
CA ALA A 304 -1.86 14.80 14.68
C ALA A 304 -2.83 14.31 13.59
N ALA A 305 -2.38 14.34 12.34
CA ALA A 305 -3.06 13.70 11.21
C ALA A 305 -2.14 12.66 10.58
N ILE A 306 -2.61 11.42 10.50
CA ILE A 306 -1.95 10.30 9.84
C ILE A 306 -2.76 10.00 8.59
N ALA A 307 -2.23 10.36 7.42
CA ALA A 307 -2.90 10.16 6.15
C ALA A 307 -2.40 8.88 5.46
N PHE A 308 -3.33 8.13 4.92
CA PHE A 308 -3.09 6.89 4.19
C PHE A 308 -3.20 7.10 2.68
N GLY A 309 -2.33 6.44 1.93
CA GLY A 309 -2.40 6.38 0.49
C GLY A 309 -3.42 5.35 -0.02
N PRO A 310 -3.61 5.28 -1.34
CA PRO A 310 -4.47 4.25 -1.97
C PRO A 310 -3.94 2.83 -1.79
N ASP A 311 -2.68 2.66 -1.36
CA ASP A 311 -2.05 1.40 -0.95
C ASP A 311 -2.32 1.02 0.50
N LYS A 312 -3.21 1.77 1.18
CA LYS A 312 -3.62 1.55 2.57
C LYS A 312 -2.46 1.70 3.57
N ARG A 313 -1.35 2.33 3.16
CA ARG A 313 -0.18 2.62 3.99
C ARG A 313 -0.08 4.10 4.32
N VAL A 314 0.59 4.43 5.43
CA VAL A 314 0.81 5.82 5.82
C VAL A 314 1.63 6.52 4.74
N GLN A 315 1.04 7.54 4.11
CA GLN A 315 1.68 8.39 3.12
C GLN A 315 2.30 9.63 3.79
N SER A 316 1.65 10.15 4.83
CA SER A 316 2.21 11.27 5.60
C SER A 316 1.72 11.31 7.04
N ILE A 317 2.55 11.88 7.90
CA ILE A 317 2.23 12.19 9.30
C ILE A 317 2.42 13.70 9.49
N LYS A 318 1.40 14.37 10.03
CA LYS A 318 1.40 15.82 10.22
C LYS A 318 1.10 16.17 11.66
N PHE A 319 1.89 17.06 12.24
CA PHE A 319 1.60 17.70 13.53
C PHE A 319 1.36 19.19 13.31
N ILE A 320 0.33 19.74 13.94
CA ILE A 320 -0.08 21.14 13.78
C ILE A 320 -0.48 21.70 15.14
N SER A 321 -0.07 22.94 15.44
CA SER A 321 -0.66 23.75 16.50
C SER A 321 -1.85 24.54 15.97
N LEU A 322 -3.04 24.31 16.53
CA LEU A 322 -4.27 25.00 16.10
C LEU A 322 -4.37 26.45 16.61
N ALA A 323 -3.56 26.83 17.60
CA ALA A 323 -3.46 28.20 18.10
C ALA A 323 -1.99 28.55 18.46
N PRO A 324 -1.14 28.83 17.45
CA PRO A 324 0.29 29.12 17.60
C PRO A 324 0.64 30.60 17.90
#